data_AF-A0A1A8BQI7-F1
#
_entry.id   AF-A0A1A8BQI7-F1
#
_cell.length_a   1.000
_cell.length_b   1.000
_cell.length_c   1.000
_cell.angle_alpha   90.00
_cell.angle_beta   90.00
_cell.angle_gamma   90.00
#
_symmetry.space_group_name_H-M   'P 1'
#
loop_
_entity.id
_entity.type
_entity.pdbx_description
1 polymer ?
#
loop_
_entity_poly.entity_id
_entity_poly.type
_entity_poly.pdbx_seq_one_letter_code
_entity_poly.pdbx_strand_id
1 'polypeptide(L)'
;MSTISPTDFDSLEIQQQYNDINNRWDLAAETDWDNENSSARLFERSRIKALADEREAVQKKTFTKWVNSHLGRVTCRIGDLYTDLRDGRMLIRLLEVLSGEQLPKPTKGRMRIHCLENVDKALQFLKEQKVHLENMGSHDIVDGNHRLTLGLIWTIILRFQIQDISVETEDNKEKKSAKDALLLWCQMKTAGYPNVNIHNFTTSWRDGLAFNAIVHKHRPDLIEFDNLKRSNAHYNLQNAFNVAEKELGLTKLLDPEDVNVDQPDEKSIITYVATYYHYFSKMKALAVEGKRIGKVLDYAIEADQLIEKYETLASELLQWIEQTIVTLNDRQLANSLSGVQNQLQAFNSYRTVEKPPKFTEKGNLEVLLFTIQSKMRANNQKVYMPREGKLISDINKAWERLEKAEHERELALRNELIRQEKLEMLAARFDRKAA
;
A
#
# COMPACT_ATOMS: atom_id res chain seq x y z
N MET A 1 -11.02 26.40 33.43
CA MET A 1 -11.95 25.70 32.52
C MET A 1 -11.15 24.64 31.81
N SER A 2 -11.18 23.42 32.33
CA SER A 2 -10.36 22.31 31.84
C SER A 2 -11.02 21.72 30.61
N THR A 3 -10.28 21.66 29.51
CA THR A 3 -10.70 21.08 28.23
C THR A 3 -10.70 19.56 28.35
N ILE A 4 -11.89 18.98 28.47
CA ILE A 4 -12.12 17.52 28.46
C ILE A 4 -11.81 17.00 27.06
N SER A 5 -11.06 15.90 26.96
CA SER A 5 -10.64 15.32 25.69
C SER A 5 -11.72 14.37 25.14
N PRO A 6 -11.84 14.17 23.82
CA PRO A 6 -12.86 13.27 23.24
C PRO A 6 -12.80 11.83 23.77
N THR A 7 -11.62 11.37 24.21
CA THR A 7 -11.41 10.06 24.86
C THR A 7 -12.07 9.91 26.23
N ASP A 8 -12.31 11.02 26.92
CA ASP A 8 -13.00 11.02 28.21
C ASP A 8 -14.51 10.81 28.03
N PHE A 9 -15.07 11.28 26.90
CA PHE A 9 -16.49 11.14 26.56
C PHE A 9 -16.89 9.70 26.23
N ASP A 10 -16.08 8.98 25.43
CA ASP A 10 -16.31 7.56 25.12
C ASP A 10 -16.20 6.68 26.38
N SER A 11 -15.30 7.04 27.30
CA SER A 11 -15.15 6.33 28.58
C SER A 11 -16.35 6.56 29.50
N LEU A 12 -16.94 7.77 29.46
CA LEU A 12 -18.16 8.13 30.19
C LEU A 12 -19.43 7.50 29.61
N GLU A 13 -19.56 7.36 28.29
CA GLU A 13 -20.70 6.67 27.65
C GLU A 13 -20.68 5.16 27.91
N ILE A 14 -19.50 4.54 27.89
CA ILE A 14 -19.33 3.15 28.31
C ILE A 14 -19.72 3.01 29.79
N GLN A 15 -19.32 3.94 30.66
CA GLN A 15 -19.72 3.95 32.08
C GLN A 15 -21.22 4.17 32.29
N GLN A 16 -21.89 5.04 31.52
CA GLN A 16 -23.34 5.24 31.64
C GLN A 16 -24.12 3.98 31.25
N GLN A 17 -23.68 3.23 30.23
CA GLN A 17 -24.30 1.95 29.88
C GLN A 17 -24.14 0.88 30.99
N TYR A 18 -23.03 0.87 31.73
CA TYR A 18 -22.87 -0.02 32.89
C TYR A 18 -23.65 0.47 34.12
N ASN A 19 -23.81 1.78 34.31
CA ASN A 19 -24.54 2.36 35.45
C ASN A 19 -26.07 2.34 35.28
N ASP A 20 -26.61 2.56 34.08
CA ASP A 20 -28.06 2.51 33.84
C ASP A 20 -28.62 1.09 33.90
N ILE A 21 -27.80 0.08 33.59
CA ILE A 21 -28.17 -1.32 33.76
C ILE A 21 -28.17 -1.73 35.23
N ASN A 22 -27.35 -1.13 36.09
CA ASN A 22 -27.31 -1.42 37.53
C ASN A 22 -28.33 -0.60 38.35
N ASN A 23 -28.45 0.71 38.11
CA ASN A 23 -29.32 1.60 38.91
C ASN A 23 -30.83 1.37 38.68
N ARG A 24 -31.21 0.73 37.57
CA ARG A 24 -32.61 0.37 37.31
C ARG A 24 -33.14 -0.70 38.28
N TRP A 25 -32.25 -1.47 38.91
CA TRP A 25 -32.63 -2.54 39.84
C TRP A 25 -32.55 -2.10 41.31
N ASP A 26 -31.69 -1.14 41.65
CA ASP A 26 -31.52 -0.70 43.04
C ASP A 26 -32.65 0.23 43.53
N LEU A 27 -33.31 0.98 42.64
CA LEU A 27 -34.44 1.86 42.99
C LEU A 27 -35.81 1.15 43.09
N ALA A 28 -35.90 -0.12 42.73
CA ALA A 28 -37.12 -0.93 42.88
C ALA A 28 -37.16 -1.70 44.21
N ALA A 29 -36.12 -1.59 45.04
CA ALA A 29 -35.93 -2.44 46.22
C ALA A 29 -36.72 -2.00 47.48
N GLU A 30 -37.34 -0.82 47.49
CA GLU A 30 -37.97 -0.28 48.71
C GLU A 30 -39.49 -0.52 48.82
N THR A 31 -40.13 -1.33 47.96
CA THR A 31 -41.60 -1.56 48.09
C THR A 31 -42.13 -2.95 47.76
N ASP A 32 -41.30 -3.98 47.59
CA ASP A 32 -41.79 -5.28 47.08
C ASP A 32 -41.13 -6.50 47.78
N TRP A 33 -41.08 -6.48 49.12
CA TRP A 33 -40.45 -7.53 49.95
C TRP A 33 -41.15 -8.90 49.90
N ASP A 34 -42.33 -9.01 49.29
CA ASP A 34 -43.09 -10.27 49.21
C ASP A 34 -43.07 -10.94 47.82
N ASN A 35 -42.34 -10.39 46.84
CA ASN A 35 -42.41 -10.85 45.43
C ASN A 35 -41.05 -11.23 44.80
N GLU A 36 -39.97 -11.30 45.58
CA GLU A 36 -38.63 -11.70 45.09
C GLU A 36 -38.50 -13.21 44.85
N ASN A 37 -39.37 -14.03 45.44
CA ASN A 37 -39.27 -15.50 45.42
C ASN A 37 -40.21 -16.18 44.42
N SER A 38 -40.80 -15.42 43.48
CA SER A 38 -41.65 -15.97 42.42
C SER A 38 -40.86 -16.86 41.46
N SER A 39 -41.38 -18.06 41.17
CA SER A 39 -40.76 -19.06 40.29
C SER A 39 -40.40 -18.49 38.91
N ALA A 40 -41.18 -17.53 38.41
CA ALA A 40 -40.93 -16.84 37.15
C ALA A 40 -39.68 -15.93 37.18
N ARG A 41 -39.46 -15.18 38.27
CA ARG A 41 -38.26 -14.33 38.43
C ARG A 41 -36.99 -15.17 38.68
N LEU A 42 -37.12 -16.29 39.40
CA LEU A 42 -36.03 -17.26 39.59
C LEU A 42 -35.63 -17.95 38.28
N PHE A 43 -36.61 -18.34 37.46
CA PHE A 43 -36.38 -18.86 36.11
C PHE A 43 -35.69 -17.83 35.22
N GLU A 44 -36.16 -16.58 35.23
CA GLU A 44 -35.56 -15.51 34.43
C GLU A 44 -34.12 -15.20 34.86
N ARG A 45 -33.85 -15.09 36.17
CA ARG A 45 -32.49 -14.89 36.71
C ARG A 45 -31.56 -16.05 36.35
N SER A 46 -32.06 -17.28 36.42
CA SER A 46 -31.30 -18.48 36.06
C SER A 46 -30.98 -18.52 34.56
N ARG A 47 -31.95 -18.12 33.71
CA ARG A 47 -31.79 -18.04 32.26
C ARG A 47 -30.81 -16.94 31.84
N ILE A 48 -30.90 -15.76 32.46
CA ILE A 48 -29.95 -14.66 32.23
C ILE A 48 -28.53 -15.09 32.62
N LYS A 49 -28.37 -15.75 33.77
CA LYS A 49 -27.07 -16.25 34.21
C LYS A 49 -26.50 -17.29 33.24
N ALA A 50 -27.30 -18.25 32.81
CA ALA A 50 -26.86 -19.26 31.83
C ALA A 50 -26.39 -18.63 30.51
N LEU A 51 -27.15 -17.65 29.98
CA LEU A 51 -26.77 -16.93 28.76
C LEU A 51 -25.50 -16.09 28.95
N ALA A 52 -25.28 -15.52 30.13
CA ALA A 52 -24.04 -14.80 30.45
C ALA A 52 -22.83 -15.77 30.51
N ASP A 53 -23.00 -16.92 31.16
CA ASP A 53 -21.97 -17.95 31.28
C ASP A 53 -21.60 -18.54 29.89
N GLU A 54 -22.59 -18.76 29.01
CA GLU A 54 -22.37 -19.18 27.61
C GLU A 54 -21.54 -18.14 26.83
N ARG A 55 -21.88 -16.85 26.94
CA ARG A 55 -21.11 -15.78 26.30
C ARG A 55 -19.69 -15.68 26.84
N GLU A 56 -19.52 -15.84 28.15
CA GLU A 56 -18.19 -15.86 28.77
C GLU A 56 -17.35 -17.02 28.22
N ALA A 57 -17.94 -18.20 28.07
CA ALA A 57 -17.25 -19.36 27.49
C ALA A 57 -16.82 -19.13 26.03
N VAL A 58 -17.71 -18.56 25.20
CA VAL A 58 -17.39 -18.19 23.81
C VAL A 58 -16.27 -17.15 23.75
N GLN A 59 -16.34 -16.13 24.61
CA GLN A 59 -15.33 -15.09 24.69
C GLN A 59 -13.98 -15.65 25.12
N LYS A 60 -13.94 -16.51 26.14
CA LYS A 60 -12.73 -17.22 26.57
C LYS A 60 -12.12 -18.02 25.42
N LYS A 61 -12.94 -18.79 24.69
CA LYS A 61 -12.49 -19.61 23.55
C LYS A 61 -11.89 -18.74 22.45
N THR A 62 -12.59 -17.66 22.08
CA THR A 62 -12.16 -16.71 21.04
C THR A 62 -10.86 -16.01 21.42
N PHE A 63 -10.77 -15.48 22.65
CA PHE A 63 -9.57 -14.81 23.14
C PHE A 63 -8.39 -15.77 23.28
N THR A 64 -8.62 -17.02 23.69
CA THR A 64 -7.56 -18.05 23.75
C THR A 64 -7.00 -18.31 22.35
N LYS A 65 -7.87 -18.49 21.35
CA LYS A 65 -7.47 -18.66 19.94
C LYS A 65 -6.71 -17.42 19.43
N TRP A 66 -7.19 -16.23 19.79
CA TRP A 66 -6.57 -14.96 19.40
C TRP A 66 -5.15 -14.81 19.98
N VAL A 67 -4.97 -15.05 21.28
CA VAL A 67 -3.66 -15.02 21.94
C VAL A 67 -2.72 -16.03 21.27
N ASN A 68 -3.20 -17.25 21.01
CA ASN A 68 -2.41 -18.28 20.34
C ASN A 68 -2.02 -17.93 18.89
N SER A 69 -2.85 -17.19 18.15
CA SER A 69 -2.51 -16.71 16.81
C SER A 69 -1.31 -15.76 16.78
N HIS A 70 -1.04 -15.07 17.91
CA HIS A 70 0.11 -14.19 18.09
C HIS A 70 1.29 -14.95 18.69
N LEU A 71 1.08 -15.67 19.80
CA LEU A 71 2.14 -16.42 20.48
C LEU A 71 2.73 -17.55 19.61
N GLY A 72 1.96 -18.12 18.68
CA GLY A 72 2.45 -19.12 17.75
C GLY A 72 3.63 -18.63 16.89
N ARG A 73 3.75 -17.31 16.65
CA ARG A 73 4.87 -16.70 15.92
C ARG A 73 6.20 -16.81 16.65
N VAL A 74 6.16 -16.99 17.97
CA VAL A 74 7.34 -17.17 18.84
C VAL A 74 7.34 -18.55 19.50
N THR A 75 6.66 -19.54 18.89
CA THR A 75 6.56 -20.94 19.36
C THR A 75 6.01 -21.10 20.78
N CYS A 76 5.22 -20.13 21.25
CA CYS A 76 4.51 -20.19 22.53
C CYS A 76 3.02 -20.52 22.31
N ARG A 77 2.39 -21.16 23.29
CA ARG A 77 0.95 -21.46 23.26
C ARG A 77 0.40 -21.52 24.68
N ILE A 78 -0.85 -21.08 24.84
CA ILE A 78 -1.66 -21.28 26.04
C ILE A 78 -2.73 -22.34 25.79
N GLY A 79 -2.99 -23.17 26.81
CA GLY A 79 -4.08 -24.14 26.85
C GLY A 79 -5.34 -23.52 27.48
N ASP A 80 -5.19 -22.92 28.67
CA ASP A 80 -6.29 -22.24 29.37
C ASP A 80 -5.89 -20.80 29.73
N LEU A 81 -6.64 -19.84 29.19
CA LEU A 81 -6.46 -18.41 29.40
C LEU A 81 -6.42 -18.00 30.88
N TYR A 82 -7.22 -18.66 31.73
CA TYR A 82 -7.35 -18.29 33.15
C TYR A 82 -6.22 -18.82 34.01
N THR A 83 -5.53 -19.89 33.58
CA THR A 83 -4.41 -20.46 34.33
C THR A 83 -3.06 -20.00 33.80
N ASP A 84 -2.92 -19.93 32.48
CA ASP A 84 -1.62 -19.79 31.83
C ASP A 84 -1.14 -18.34 31.77
N LEU A 85 -2.01 -17.38 32.07
CA LEU A 85 -1.65 -15.96 32.21
C LEU A 85 -1.24 -15.59 33.65
N ARG A 86 -1.51 -16.46 34.64
CA ARG A 86 -1.34 -16.15 36.07
C ARG A 86 0.12 -15.89 36.46
N ASP A 87 1.09 -16.43 35.72
CA ASP A 87 2.52 -16.23 36.00
C ASP A 87 3.10 -14.96 35.35
N GLY A 88 2.30 -14.26 34.55
CA GLY A 88 2.63 -13.03 33.81
C GLY A 88 3.58 -13.23 32.63
N ARG A 89 4.15 -14.42 32.41
CA ARG A 89 5.17 -14.64 31.38
C ARG A 89 4.56 -14.62 29.98
N MET A 90 3.46 -15.34 29.79
CA MET A 90 2.77 -15.36 28.50
C MET A 90 2.17 -14.00 28.15
N LEU A 91 1.74 -13.24 29.16
CA LEU A 91 1.24 -11.88 28.99
C LEU A 91 2.35 -10.93 28.49
N ILE A 92 3.54 -10.96 29.10
CA ILE A 92 4.69 -10.18 28.62
C ILE A 92 5.04 -10.57 27.18
N ARG A 93 5.14 -11.88 26.87
CA ARG A 93 5.44 -12.35 25.52
C ARG A 93 4.43 -11.91 24.49
N LEU A 94 3.15 -11.93 24.85
CA LEU A 94 2.08 -11.45 23.98
C LEU A 94 2.26 -9.97 23.67
N LEU A 95 2.53 -9.14 24.68
CA LEU A 95 2.74 -7.70 24.51
C LEU A 95 3.97 -7.40 23.66
N GLU A 96 5.09 -8.13 23.83
CA GLU A 96 6.28 -8.00 22.97
C GLU A 96 5.94 -8.29 21.50
N VAL A 97 5.16 -9.34 21.22
CA VAL A 97 4.76 -9.71 19.85
C VAL A 97 3.81 -8.68 19.23
N LEU A 98 2.92 -8.08 20.03
CA LEU A 98 1.95 -7.10 19.56
C LEU A 98 2.58 -5.72 19.30
N SER A 99 3.44 -5.25 20.21
CA SER A 99 4.10 -3.94 20.07
C SER A 99 5.31 -3.98 19.16
N GLY A 100 5.97 -5.14 19.02
CA GLY A 100 7.28 -5.25 18.38
C GLY A 100 8.43 -4.70 19.24
N GLU A 101 8.16 -4.30 20.48
CA GLU A 101 9.14 -3.76 21.43
C GLU A 101 9.59 -4.84 22.42
N GLN A 102 10.85 -4.74 22.90
CA GLN A 102 11.35 -5.64 23.93
C GLN A 102 10.92 -5.16 25.31
N LEU A 103 10.16 -5.99 26.03
CA LEU A 103 9.73 -5.71 27.40
C LEU A 103 10.79 -6.19 28.42
N PRO A 104 10.75 -5.70 29.66
CA PRO A 104 11.61 -6.20 30.73
C PRO A 104 11.47 -7.71 30.90
N LYS A 105 12.62 -8.41 31.01
CA LYS A 105 12.63 -9.87 31.14
C LYS A 105 11.82 -10.30 32.37
N PRO A 106 11.01 -11.38 32.25
CA PRO A 106 10.23 -11.88 33.36
C PRO A 106 11.15 -12.33 34.50
N THR A 107 10.76 -11.98 35.73
CA THR A 107 11.40 -12.44 36.95
C THR A 107 11.37 -13.96 37.01
N LYS A 108 12.54 -14.54 37.28
CA LYS A 108 12.72 -15.98 37.44
C LYS A 108 12.21 -16.39 38.82
N GLY A 109 11.34 -17.40 38.86
CA GLY A 109 10.74 -17.91 40.08
C GLY A 109 9.32 -18.39 39.84
N ARG A 110 8.78 -19.13 40.81
CA ARG A 110 7.40 -19.66 40.79
C ARG A 110 6.54 -19.22 41.98
N MET A 111 7.14 -18.56 42.98
CA MET A 111 6.39 -18.01 44.11
C MET A 111 5.46 -16.88 43.65
N ARG A 112 4.32 -16.69 44.35
CA ARG A 112 3.30 -15.70 44.04
C ARG A 112 3.85 -14.28 43.84
N ILE A 113 4.86 -13.88 44.63
CA ILE A 113 5.52 -12.57 44.49
C ILE A 113 6.16 -12.35 43.11
N HIS A 114 6.77 -13.39 42.52
CA HIS A 114 7.36 -13.29 41.18
C HIS A 114 6.27 -13.19 40.10
N CYS A 115 5.15 -13.90 40.28
CA CYS A 115 4.01 -13.82 39.37
C CYS A 115 3.40 -12.41 39.39
N LEU A 116 3.20 -11.85 40.60
CA LEU A 116 2.72 -10.48 40.78
C LEU A 116 3.62 -9.48 40.07
N GLU A 117 4.94 -9.58 40.26
CA GLU A 117 5.91 -8.69 39.61
C GLU A 117 5.88 -8.80 38.08
N ASN A 118 5.75 -10.02 37.53
CA ASN A 118 5.66 -10.23 36.08
C ASN A 118 4.37 -9.63 35.49
N VAL A 119 3.24 -9.85 36.14
CA VAL A 119 1.97 -9.24 35.72
C VAL A 119 2.05 -7.72 35.84
N ASP A 120 2.64 -7.20 36.91
CA ASP A 120 2.77 -5.76 37.12
C ASP A 120 3.61 -5.09 36.03
N LYS A 121 4.72 -5.72 35.59
CA LYS A 121 5.51 -5.27 34.43
C LYS A 121 4.65 -5.14 33.16
N ALA A 122 3.79 -6.12 32.91
CA ALA A 122 2.88 -6.09 31.76
C ALA A 122 1.81 -4.99 31.88
N LEU A 123 1.21 -4.83 33.07
CA LEU A 123 0.21 -3.78 33.31
C LEU A 123 0.84 -2.38 33.25
N GLN A 124 2.07 -2.21 33.73
CA GLN A 124 2.81 -0.95 33.63
C GLN A 124 3.08 -0.58 32.17
N PHE A 125 3.53 -1.54 31.35
CA PHE A 125 3.68 -1.31 29.91
C PHE A 125 2.37 -0.87 29.25
N LEU A 126 1.23 -1.48 29.62
CA LEU A 126 -0.07 -1.06 29.11
C LEU A 126 -0.43 0.38 29.51
N LYS A 127 -0.14 0.77 30.76
CA LYS A 127 -0.33 2.16 31.21
C LYS A 127 0.52 3.15 30.40
N GLU A 128 1.77 2.78 30.09
CA GLU A 128 2.66 3.57 29.23
C GLU A 128 2.11 3.70 27.80
N GLN A 129 1.45 2.66 27.30
CA GLN A 129 0.72 2.67 26.02
C GLN A 129 -0.63 3.41 26.07
N LYS A 130 -0.87 4.20 27.14
CA LYS A 130 -2.09 5.00 27.40
C LYS A 130 -3.36 4.17 27.50
N VAL A 131 -3.25 2.96 28.04
CA VAL A 131 -4.40 2.11 28.33
C VAL A 131 -4.94 2.43 29.72
N HIS A 132 -6.24 2.71 29.81
CA HIS A 132 -6.93 2.94 31.07
C HIS A 132 -7.25 1.59 31.75
N LEU A 133 -6.54 1.29 32.84
CA LEU A 133 -6.70 0.08 33.64
C LEU A 133 -7.29 0.43 35.02
N GLU A 134 -8.48 1.06 35.02
CA GLU A 134 -9.20 1.38 36.24
C GLU A 134 -9.77 0.10 36.86
N ASN A 135 -9.52 -0.13 38.15
CA ASN A 135 -9.96 -1.31 38.91
C ASN A 135 -9.33 -2.66 38.51
N MET A 136 -8.11 -2.66 37.97
CA MET A 136 -7.35 -3.88 37.69
C MET A 136 -5.99 -3.88 38.36
N GLY A 137 -5.78 -4.81 39.28
CA GLY A 137 -4.49 -5.08 39.92
C GLY A 137 -3.80 -6.34 39.37
N SER A 138 -2.50 -6.43 39.60
CA SER A 138 -1.73 -7.65 39.27
C SER A 138 -2.24 -8.88 40.04
N HIS A 139 -2.73 -8.70 41.27
CA HIS A 139 -3.31 -9.76 42.09
C HIS A 139 -4.55 -10.40 41.46
N ASP A 140 -5.40 -9.65 40.77
CA ASP A 140 -6.61 -10.17 40.12
C ASP A 140 -6.29 -11.23 39.06
N ILE A 141 -5.24 -10.98 38.28
CA ILE A 141 -4.78 -11.90 37.24
C ILE A 141 -4.05 -13.10 37.87
N VAL A 142 -3.18 -12.86 38.86
CA VAL A 142 -2.44 -13.93 39.54
C VAL A 142 -3.37 -14.86 40.32
N ASP A 143 -4.47 -14.35 40.88
CA ASP A 143 -5.44 -15.15 41.64
C ASP A 143 -6.48 -15.82 40.71
N GLY A 144 -6.51 -15.47 39.42
CA GLY A 144 -7.31 -16.14 38.39
C GLY A 144 -8.74 -15.63 38.29
N ASN A 145 -8.98 -14.34 38.50
CA ASN A 145 -10.31 -13.75 38.31
C ASN A 145 -10.69 -13.77 36.82
N HIS A 146 -11.64 -14.63 36.45
CA HIS A 146 -12.05 -14.85 35.06
C HIS A 146 -12.50 -13.57 34.36
N ARG A 147 -13.40 -12.80 35.00
CA ARG A 147 -13.95 -11.55 34.45
C ARG A 147 -12.86 -10.52 34.19
N LEU A 148 -11.95 -10.32 35.13
CA LEU A 148 -10.86 -9.36 34.98
C LEU A 148 -9.80 -9.83 33.98
N THR A 149 -9.56 -11.15 33.88
CA THR A 149 -8.66 -11.72 32.86
C THR A 149 -9.20 -11.52 31.45
N LEU A 150 -10.50 -11.78 31.21
CA LEU A 150 -11.14 -11.47 29.93
C LEU A 150 -11.15 -9.96 29.64
N GLY A 151 -11.43 -9.15 30.67
CA GLY A 151 -11.36 -7.70 30.58
C GLY A 151 -9.98 -7.21 30.13
N LEU A 152 -8.91 -7.75 30.70
CA LEU A 152 -7.52 -7.41 30.34
C LEU A 152 -7.24 -7.74 28.88
N ILE A 153 -7.56 -8.97 28.45
CA ILE A 153 -7.30 -9.39 27.06
C ILE A 153 -8.13 -8.59 26.07
N TRP A 154 -9.39 -8.28 26.40
CA TRP A 154 -10.20 -7.37 25.59
C TRP A 154 -9.55 -5.99 25.45
N THR A 155 -9.07 -5.41 26.54
CA THR A 155 -8.40 -4.11 26.51
C THR A 155 -7.13 -4.14 25.65
N ILE A 156 -6.38 -5.24 25.69
CA ILE A 156 -5.20 -5.44 24.81
C ILE A 156 -5.64 -5.52 23.34
N ILE A 157 -6.66 -6.32 23.02
CA ILE A 157 -7.22 -6.42 21.66
C ILE A 157 -7.67 -5.04 21.18
N LEU A 158 -8.41 -4.31 22.01
CA LEU A 158 -8.90 -2.97 21.70
C LEU A 158 -7.74 -2.04 21.37
N ARG A 159 -6.70 -1.98 22.21
CA ARG A 159 -5.56 -1.09 22.04
C ARG A 159 -4.71 -1.41 20.81
N PHE A 160 -4.36 -2.68 20.61
CA PHE A 160 -3.36 -3.09 19.60
C PHE A 160 -3.97 -3.51 18.27
N GLN A 161 -5.26 -3.85 18.23
CA GLN A 161 -5.91 -4.30 17.01
C GLN A 161 -7.05 -3.39 16.57
N ILE A 162 -7.76 -2.70 17.46
CA ILE A 162 -8.96 -1.96 17.04
C ILE A 162 -8.67 -0.47 16.99
N GLN A 163 -7.98 0.11 17.98
CA GLN A 163 -7.86 1.55 18.18
C GLN A 163 -7.20 2.30 17.01
N ASP A 164 -6.28 1.65 16.28
CA ASP A 164 -5.60 2.25 15.12
C ASP A 164 -6.40 2.12 13.81
N ILE A 165 -7.58 1.48 13.85
CA ILE A 165 -8.48 1.37 12.70
C ILE A 165 -9.08 2.74 12.40
N SER A 166 -8.81 3.23 11.20
CA SER A 166 -9.40 4.46 10.66
C SER A 166 -9.95 4.19 9.26
N VAL A 167 -11.01 4.92 8.92
CA VAL A 167 -11.63 4.88 7.59
C VAL A 167 -11.76 6.31 7.12
N GLU A 168 -11.07 6.64 6.04
CA GLU A 168 -11.17 7.96 5.42
C GLU A 168 -12.54 8.11 4.74
N THR A 169 -13.31 9.10 5.17
CA THR A 169 -14.55 9.55 4.50
C THR A 169 -14.38 10.99 4.04
N GLU A 170 -15.04 11.34 2.93
CA GLU A 170 -14.98 12.68 2.34
C GLU A 170 -15.46 13.78 3.32
N ASP A 171 -16.41 13.45 4.20
CA ASP A 171 -16.94 14.35 5.24
C ASP A 171 -16.22 14.18 6.58
N ASN A 172 -14.95 14.55 6.65
CA ASN A 172 -14.08 14.29 7.80
C ASN A 172 -14.26 15.30 8.96
N LYS A 173 -15.49 15.47 9.46
CA LYS A 173 -15.80 16.45 10.54
C LYS A 173 -15.82 15.89 11.96
N GLU A 174 -15.90 14.57 12.14
CA GLU A 174 -15.90 13.96 13.49
C GLU A 174 -14.96 12.74 13.54
N LYS A 175 -14.12 12.69 14.57
CA LYS A 175 -13.32 11.50 14.88
C LYS A 175 -14.27 10.42 15.40
N LYS A 176 -14.71 9.53 14.51
CA LYS A 176 -15.50 8.35 14.88
C LYS A 176 -14.67 7.44 15.79
N SER A 177 -15.32 6.79 16.76
CA SER A 177 -14.69 5.78 17.60
C SER A 177 -14.12 4.66 16.72
N ALA A 178 -13.06 3.99 17.16
CA ALA A 178 -12.40 2.95 16.35
C ALA A 178 -13.34 1.76 16.05
N LYS A 179 -14.29 1.48 16.95
CA LYS A 179 -15.38 0.52 16.74
C LYS A 179 -16.29 0.97 15.59
N ASP A 180 -16.66 2.25 15.55
CA ASP A 180 -17.52 2.82 14.50
C ASP A 180 -16.80 2.88 13.16
N ALA A 181 -15.49 3.16 13.17
CA ALA A 181 -14.66 3.07 11.97
C ALA A 181 -14.66 1.63 11.42
N LEU A 182 -14.51 0.61 12.28
CA LEU A 182 -14.62 -0.78 11.85
C LEU A 182 -16.03 -1.13 11.33
N LEU A 183 -17.09 -0.64 11.99
CA LEU A 183 -18.47 -0.86 11.55
C LEU A 183 -18.72 -0.25 10.17
N LEU A 184 -18.28 1.00 9.99
CA LEU A 184 -18.36 1.72 8.72
C LEU A 184 -17.58 1.00 7.64
N TRP A 185 -16.37 0.49 7.93
CA TRP A 185 -15.62 -0.32 6.98
C TRP A 185 -16.44 -1.53 6.53
N CYS A 186 -17.04 -2.26 7.47
CA CYS A 186 -17.87 -3.43 7.14
C CYS A 186 -19.02 -3.02 6.21
N GLN A 187 -19.76 -1.97 6.57
CA GLN A 187 -20.87 -1.44 5.77
C GLN A 187 -20.44 -1.04 4.36
N MET A 188 -19.33 -0.31 4.22
CA MET A 188 -18.79 0.10 2.92
C MET A 188 -18.38 -1.10 2.06
N LYS A 189 -17.84 -2.17 2.67
CA LYS A 189 -17.42 -3.38 1.95
C LYS A 189 -18.60 -4.25 1.54
N THR A 190 -19.65 -4.29 2.35
CA THR A 190 -20.84 -5.09 2.06
C THR A 190 -21.96 -4.30 1.38
N ALA A 191 -21.76 -3.01 1.08
CA ALA A 191 -22.71 -2.21 0.32
C ALA A 191 -23.00 -2.85 -1.05
N GLY A 192 -24.29 -3.06 -1.34
CA GLY A 192 -24.76 -3.68 -2.58
C GLY A 192 -24.94 -5.20 -2.53
N TYR A 193 -24.57 -5.87 -1.44
CA TYR A 193 -24.83 -7.32 -1.29
C TYR A 193 -26.28 -7.58 -0.84
N PRO A 194 -27.02 -8.50 -1.49
CA PRO A 194 -28.39 -8.80 -1.12
C PRO A 194 -28.43 -9.45 0.27
N ASN A 195 -29.41 -9.06 1.07
CA ASN A 195 -29.65 -9.59 2.43
C ASN A 195 -28.50 -9.37 3.43
N VAL A 196 -27.54 -8.49 3.14
CA VAL A 196 -26.47 -8.12 4.07
C VAL A 196 -26.67 -6.70 4.56
N ASN A 197 -27.05 -6.53 5.82
CA ASN A 197 -27.21 -5.22 6.45
C ASN A 197 -26.59 -5.19 7.84
N ILE A 198 -25.46 -4.51 7.97
CA ILE A 198 -24.61 -4.53 9.16
C ILE A 198 -24.88 -3.27 10.00
N HIS A 199 -25.50 -3.45 11.16
CA HIS A 199 -25.78 -2.37 12.13
C HIS A 199 -25.09 -2.55 13.47
N ASN A 200 -24.59 -3.76 13.74
CA ASN A 200 -23.96 -4.11 15.00
C ASN A 200 -22.92 -5.23 14.79
N PHE A 201 -22.21 -5.58 15.86
CA PHE A 201 -21.30 -6.74 15.90
C PHE A 201 -21.91 -7.93 16.63
N THR A 202 -23.23 -8.13 16.55
CA THR A 202 -23.93 -9.28 17.15
C THR A 202 -24.84 -9.94 16.11
N THR A 203 -26.10 -9.55 16.06
CA THR A 203 -27.15 -10.18 15.25
C THR A 203 -26.97 -10.00 13.74
N SER A 204 -26.32 -8.92 13.30
CA SER A 204 -26.00 -8.68 11.88
C SER A 204 -25.04 -9.72 11.27
N TRP A 205 -24.37 -10.52 12.10
CA TRP A 205 -23.35 -11.50 11.66
C TRP A 205 -23.82 -12.95 11.81
N ARG A 206 -24.96 -13.18 12.48
CA ARG A 206 -25.47 -14.51 12.85
C ARG A 206 -25.66 -15.45 11.66
N ASP A 207 -26.14 -14.93 10.53
CA ASP A 207 -26.44 -15.73 9.34
C ASP A 207 -25.22 -16.02 8.44
N GLY A 208 -24.04 -15.51 8.82
CA GLY A 208 -22.77 -15.71 8.13
C GLY A 208 -22.62 -14.97 6.80
N LEU A 209 -23.66 -14.31 6.27
CA LEU A 209 -23.58 -13.65 4.97
C LEU A 209 -22.61 -12.47 4.98
N ALA A 210 -22.54 -11.72 6.08
CA ALA A 210 -21.61 -10.61 6.25
C ALA A 210 -20.13 -11.03 6.11
N PHE A 211 -19.73 -12.16 6.71
CA PHE A 211 -18.37 -12.69 6.57
C PHE A 211 -18.05 -13.08 5.13
N ASN A 212 -18.96 -13.79 4.46
CA ASN A 212 -18.78 -14.19 3.06
C ASN A 212 -18.72 -12.97 2.13
N ALA A 213 -19.55 -11.95 2.34
CA ALA A 213 -19.56 -10.73 1.55
C ALA A 213 -18.24 -9.95 1.65
N ILE A 214 -17.66 -9.85 2.84
CA ILE A 214 -16.37 -9.19 3.05
C ILE A 214 -15.24 -9.91 2.31
N VAL A 215 -15.22 -11.24 2.35
CA VAL A 215 -14.25 -12.06 1.59
C VAL A 215 -14.48 -11.86 0.09
N HIS A 216 -15.70 -12.06 -0.40
CA HIS A 216 -16.05 -11.92 -1.82
C HIS A 216 -15.73 -10.52 -2.37
N LYS A 217 -15.93 -9.45 -1.59
CA LYS A 217 -15.63 -8.07 -2.01
C LYS A 217 -14.15 -7.87 -2.34
N HIS A 218 -13.26 -8.55 -1.64
CA HIS A 218 -11.81 -8.42 -1.83
C HIS A 218 -11.23 -9.52 -2.73
N ARG A 219 -11.84 -10.71 -2.70
CA ARG A 219 -11.44 -11.92 -3.42
C ARG A 219 -12.69 -12.64 -3.95
N PRO A 220 -13.28 -12.13 -5.05
CA PRO A 220 -14.52 -12.71 -5.60
C PRO A 220 -14.32 -14.13 -6.13
N ASP A 221 -13.08 -14.49 -6.45
CA ASP A 221 -12.66 -15.81 -6.89
C ASP A 221 -12.82 -16.92 -5.83
N LEU A 222 -12.97 -16.57 -4.55
CA LEU A 222 -12.97 -17.54 -3.45
C LEU A 222 -14.37 -17.91 -2.94
N ILE A 223 -15.42 -17.15 -3.29
CA ILE A 223 -16.76 -17.31 -2.71
C ILE A 223 -17.81 -17.17 -3.81
N GLU A 224 -18.64 -18.20 -4.00
CA GLU A 224 -19.83 -18.10 -4.86
C GLU A 224 -21.00 -17.50 -4.07
N PHE A 225 -21.04 -16.17 -3.94
CA PHE A 225 -21.98 -15.49 -3.04
C PHE A 225 -23.45 -15.72 -3.42
N ASP A 226 -23.77 -15.80 -4.72
CA ASP A 226 -25.14 -15.94 -5.22
C ASP A 226 -25.82 -17.25 -4.78
N ASN A 227 -25.03 -18.26 -4.43
CA ASN A 227 -25.51 -19.56 -3.95
C ASN A 227 -25.83 -19.56 -2.44
N LEU A 228 -25.44 -18.51 -1.72
CA LEU A 228 -25.62 -18.43 -0.26
C LEU A 228 -27.03 -17.94 0.10
N LYS A 229 -27.62 -18.60 1.10
CA LYS A 229 -28.97 -18.27 1.59
C LYS A 229 -28.95 -18.03 3.09
N ARG A 230 -29.75 -17.06 3.54
CA ARG A 230 -29.88 -16.70 4.97
C ARG A 230 -30.32 -17.88 5.86
N SER A 231 -31.13 -18.79 5.31
CA SER A 231 -31.60 -19.97 6.04
C SER A 231 -30.49 -20.97 6.37
N ASN A 232 -29.34 -20.92 5.69
CA ASN A 232 -28.24 -21.86 5.88
C ASN A 232 -27.07 -21.23 6.68
N ALA A 233 -27.39 -20.57 7.79
CA ALA A 233 -26.46 -19.79 8.60
C ALA A 233 -25.19 -20.55 8.99
N HIS A 234 -25.34 -21.77 9.51
CA HIS A 234 -24.21 -22.59 9.95
C HIS A 234 -23.24 -22.91 8.81
N TYR A 235 -23.76 -23.29 7.63
CA TYR A 235 -22.93 -23.50 6.44
C TYR A 235 -22.22 -22.22 5.99
N ASN A 236 -22.94 -21.09 5.95
CA ASN A 236 -22.35 -19.81 5.53
C ASN A 236 -21.17 -19.43 6.43
N LEU A 237 -21.33 -19.53 7.75
CA LEU A 237 -20.27 -19.28 8.73
C LEU A 237 -19.09 -20.23 8.52
N GLN A 238 -19.36 -21.53 8.44
CA GLN A 238 -18.32 -22.55 8.22
C GLN A 238 -17.55 -22.30 6.91
N ASN A 239 -18.25 -21.93 5.84
CA ASN A 239 -17.66 -21.62 4.54
C ASN A 239 -16.70 -20.44 4.65
N ALA A 240 -17.16 -19.31 5.18
CA ALA A 240 -16.32 -18.12 5.33
C ALA A 240 -15.07 -18.40 6.17
N PHE A 241 -15.24 -19.10 7.30
CA PHE A 241 -14.14 -19.38 8.23
C PHE A 241 -13.12 -20.36 7.63
N ASN A 242 -13.58 -21.36 6.87
CA ASN A 242 -12.72 -22.30 6.15
C ASN A 242 -11.92 -21.62 5.05
N VAL A 243 -12.58 -20.80 4.22
CA VAL A 243 -11.93 -20.07 3.13
C VAL A 243 -10.91 -19.09 3.70
N ALA A 244 -11.25 -18.37 4.76
CA ALA A 244 -10.34 -17.44 5.41
C ALA A 244 -9.08 -18.13 5.97
N GLU A 245 -9.22 -19.30 6.59
CA GLU A 245 -8.07 -20.04 7.11
C GLU A 245 -7.21 -20.63 5.99
N LYS A 246 -7.83 -21.31 5.02
CA LYS A 246 -7.11 -22.05 3.98
C LYS A 246 -6.45 -21.12 2.96
N GLU A 247 -7.18 -20.11 2.50
CA GLU A 247 -6.76 -19.28 1.37
C GLU A 247 -6.16 -17.93 1.81
N LEU A 248 -6.53 -17.43 3.00
CA LEU A 248 -6.03 -16.15 3.53
C LEU A 248 -5.08 -16.33 4.73
N GLY A 249 -4.97 -17.53 5.31
CA GLY A 249 -4.15 -17.79 6.49
C GLY A 249 -4.69 -17.18 7.79
N LEU A 250 -5.97 -16.81 7.83
CA LEU A 250 -6.61 -16.25 9.02
C LEU A 250 -7.05 -17.36 9.98
N THR A 251 -6.50 -17.38 11.19
CA THR A 251 -6.90 -18.34 12.23
C THR A 251 -8.39 -18.25 12.52
N LYS A 252 -9.10 -19.38 12.56
CA LYS A 252 -10.52 -19.45 12.94
C LYS A 252 -10.71 -19.13 14.42
N LEU A 253 -11.02 -17.88 14.74
CA LEU A 253 -11.23 -17.45 16.12
C LEU A 253 -12.60 -17.86 16.66
N LEU A 254 -13.60 -17.93 15.79
CA LEU A 254 -14.97 -18.29 16.11
C LEU A 254 -15.31 -19.66 15.53
N ASP A 255 -16.25 -20.35 16.17
CA ASP A 255 -16.88 -21.54 15.60
C ASP A 255 -18.33 -21.22 15.21
N PRO A 256 -18.88 -21.84 14.13
CA PRO A 256 -20.19 -21.48 13.61
C PRO A 256 -21.33 -21.61 14.63
N GLU A 257 -21.26 -22.58 15.53
CA GLU A 257 -22.24 -22.77 16.61
C GLU A 257 -22.25 -21.63 17.63
N ASP A 258 -21.10 -20.99 17.85
CA ASP A 258 -20.97 -19.87 18.80
C ASP A 258 -21.52 -18.55 18.23
N VAL A 259 -21.71 -18.49 16.91
CA VAL A 259 -22.23 -17.31 16.18
C VAL A 259 -23.68 -17.51 15.74
N ASN A 260 -24.11 -18.74 15.44
CA ASN A 260 -25.49 -19.04 15.04
C ASN A 260 -26.44 -19.15 16.25
N VAL A 261 -26.40 -18.16 17.15
CA VAL A 261 -27.24 -18.03 18.34
C VAL A 261 -28.02 -16.73 18.30
N ASP A 262 -29.01 -16.56 19.16
CA ASP A 262 -29.90 -15.39 19.11
C ASP A 262 -29.18 -14.06 19.38
N GLN A 263 -28.17 -14.08 20.24
CA GLN A 263 -27.34 -12.91 20.54
C GLN A 263 -25.87 -13.33 20.71
N PRO A 264 -25.09 -13.32 19.63
CA PRO A 264 -23.66 -13.63 19.67
C PRO A 264 -22.88 -12.64 20.54
N ASP A 265 -21.74 -13.07 21.09
CA ASP A 265 -20.87 -12.19 21.88
C ASP A 265 -20.19 -11.12 21.01
N GLU A 266 -20.48 -9.85 21.33
CA GLU A 266 -20.05 -8.72 20.51
C GLU A 266 -18.52 -8.61 20.40
N LYS A 267 -17.83 -8.76 21.53
CA LYS A 267 -16.35 -8.65 21.59
C LYS A 267 -15.69 -9.73 20.76
N SER A 268 -16.24 -10.94 20.76
CA SER A 268 -15.76 -12.06 19.96
C SER A 268 -15.91 -11.79 18.45
N ILE A 269 -17.07 -11.28 18.02
CA ILE A 269 -17.27 -10.86 16.61
C ILE A 269 -16.29 -9.75 16.23
N ILE A 270 -16.20 -8.67 17.01
CA ILE A 270 -15.30 -7.54 16.73
C ILE A 270 -13.85 -8.04 16.59
N THR A 271 -13.40 -8.87 17.53
CA THR A 271 -12.04 -9.42 17.53
C THR A 271 -11.73 -10.15 16.23
N TYR A 272 -12.66 -10.98 15.76
CA TYR A 272 -12.46 -11.72 14.52
C TYR A 272 -12.58 -10.84 13.28
N VAL A 273 -13.58 -9.97 13.20
CA VAL A 273 -13.75 -9.04 12.07
C VAL A 273 -12.55 -8.10 11.91
N ALA A 274 -11.97 -7.64 13.02
CA ALA A 274 -10.75 -6.83 12.99
C ALA A 274 -9.57 -7.58 12.33
N THR A 275 -9.50 -8.92 12.43
CA THR A 275 -8.45 -9.69 11.71
C THR A 275 -8.62 -9.61 10.20
N TYR A 276 -9.86 -9.67 9.70
CA TYR A 276 -10.16 -9.47 8.27
C TYR A 276 -9.81 -8.06 7.81
N TYR A 277 -10.13 -7.04 8.62
CA TYR A 277 -9.77 -5.66 8.33
C TYR A 277 -8.26 -5.54 8.12
N HIS A 278 -7.44 -5.98 9.08
CA HIS A 278 -5.99 -5.84 9.00
C HIS A 278 -5.39 -6.59 7.83
N TYR A 279 -5.88 -7.81 7.56
CA TYR A 279 -5.44 -8.57 6.41
C TYR A 279 -5.71 -7.85 5.10
N PHE A 280 -6.95 -7.41 4.85
CA PHE A 280 -7.30 -6.75 3.60
C PHE A 280 -6.71 -5.33 3.48
N SER A 281 -6.55 -4.62 4.59
CA SER A 281 -5.84 -3.33 4.63
C SER A 281 -4.37 -3.51 4.26
N LYS A 282 -3.68 -4.51 4.83
CA LYS A 282 -2.30 -4.85 4.47
C LYS A 282 -2.19 -5.28 3.01
N MET A 283 -3.12 -6.10 2.52
CA MET A 283 -3.16 -6.54 1.12
C MET A 283 -3.32 -5.34 0.17
N LYS A 284 -4.21 -4.39 0.49
CA LYS A 284 -4.38 -3.15 -0.28
C LYS A 284 -3.12 -2.29 -0.25
N ALA A 285 -2.48 -2.13 0.91
CA ALA A 285 -1.25 -1.36 1.06
C ALA A 285 -0.12 -1.93 0.18
N LEU A 286 0.10 -3.25 0.24
CA LEU A 286 1.09 -3.94 -0.60
C LEU A 286 0.80 -3.78 -2.10
N ALA A 287 -0.48 -3.84 -2.51
CA ALA A 287 -0.84 -3.62 -3.90
C ALA A 287 -0.56 -2.18 -4.36
N VAL A 288 -0.78 -1.18 -3.50
CA VAL A 288 -0.47 0.23 -3.78
C VAL A 288 1.04 0.45 -3.85
N GLU A 289 1.81 -0.13 -2.92
CA GLU A 289 3.28 -0.11 -2.95
C GLU A 289 3.81 -0.74 -4.24
N GLY A 290 3.30 -1.91 -4.64
CA GLY A 290 3.65 -2.56 -5.91
C GLY A 290 3.36 -1.68 -7.12
N LYS A 291 2.18 -1.03 -7.17
CA LYS A 291 1.85 -0.07 -8.25
C LYS A 291 2.79 1.14 -8.27
N ARG A 292 3.20 1.65 -7.11
CA ARG A 292 4.15 2.78 -7.02
C ARG A 292 5.53 2.40 -7.54
N ILE A 293 6.01 1.21 -7.17
CA ILE A 293 7.28 0.66 -7.69
C ILE A 293 7.18 0.46 -9.21
N GLY A 294 6.07 -0.09 -9.70
CA GLY A 294 5.82 -0.25 -11.14
C GLY A 294 5.93 1.07 -11.90
N LYS A 295 5.31 2.14 -11.40
CA LYS A 295 5.42 3.48 -12.03
C LYS A 295 6.85 4.00 -12.08
N VAL A 296 7.63 3.80 -11.02
CA VAL A 296 9.05 4.22 -11.00
C VAL A 296 9.86 3.43 -12.03
N LEU A 297 9.58 2.14 -12.17
CA LEU A 297 10.20 1.29 -13.19
C LEU A 297 9.81 1.74 -14.60
N ASP A 298 8.54 2.04 -14.84
CA ASP A 298 8.06 2.55 -16.13
C ASP A 298 8.80 3.84 -16.53
N TYR A 299 9.01 4.76 -15.58
CA TYR A 299 9.80 5.97 -15.82
C TYR A 299 11.27 5.68 -16.15
N ALA A 300 11.88 4.65 -15.54
CA ALA A 300 13.24 4.25 -15.85
C ALA A 300 13.34 3.65 -17.26
N ILE A 301 12.41 2.75 -17.62
CA ILE A 301 12.35 2.14 -18.96
C ILE A 301 12.15 3.21 -20.03
N GLU A 302 11.23 4.16 -19.82
CA GLU A 302 11.00 5.25 -20.77
C GLU A 302 12.25 6.14 -20.92
N ALA A 303 12.94 6.44 -19.83
CA ALA A 303 14.19 7.21 -19.87
C ALA A 303 15.27 6.47 -20.67
N ASP A 304 15.46 5.17 -20.45
CA ASP A 304 16.43 4.35 -21.17
C ASP A 304 16.12 4.29 -22.68
N GLN A 305 14.85 4.15 -23.06
CA GLN A 305 14.43 4.19 -24.47
C GLN A 305 14.74 5.53 -25.13
N LEU A 306 14.51 6.65 -24.43
CA LEU A 306 14.85 7.97 -24.96
C LEU A 306 16.36 8.17 -25.08
N ILE A 307 17.13 7.66 -24.11
CA ILE A 307 18.60 7.68 -24.14
C ILE A 307 19.12 6.88 -25.33
N GLU A 308 18.63 5.67 -25.55
CA GLU A 308 19.02 4.83 -26.69
C GLU A 308 18.69 5.51 -28.03
N LYS A 309 17.50 6.12 -28.12
CA LYS A 309 17.10 6.90 -29.30
C LYS A 309 18.05 8.07 -29.55
N TYR A 310 18.41 8.82 -28.51
CA TYR A 310 19.39 9.90 -28.62
C TYR A 310 20.76 9.38 -29.07
N GLU A 311 21.25 8.31 -28.45
CA GLU A 311 22.55 7.72 -28.78
C GLU A 311 22.61 7.23 -30.24
N THR A 312 21.52 6.67 -30.75
CA THR A 312 21.40 6.17 -32.12
C THR A 312 21.42 7.33 -33.10
N LEU A 313 20.50 8.30 -32.94
CA LEU A 313 20.40 9.47 -33.82
C LEU A 313 21.68 10.31 -33.83
N ALA A 314 22.34 10.47 -32.67
CA ALA A 314 23.61 11.19 -32.58
C ALA A 314 24.71 10.46 -33.36
N SER A 315 24.76 9.12 -33.29
CA SER A 315 25.75 8.32 -34.02
C SER A 315 25.54 8.41 -35.53
N GLU A 316 24.29 8.27 -35.99
CA GLU A 316 23.92 8.37 -37.41
C GLU A 316 24.27 9.74 -37.99
N LEU A 317 23.95 10.82 -37.26
CA LEU A 317 24.28 12.18 -37.68
C LEU A 317 25.80 12.40 -37.76
N LEU A 318 26.54 11.99 -36.73
CA LEU A 318 28.00 12.11 -36.71
C LEU A 318 28.64 11.31 -37.84
N GLN A 319 28.15 10.10 -38.10
CA GLN A 319 28.63 9.26 -39.20
C GLN A 319 28.37 9.93 -40.56
N TRP A 320 27.16 10.48 -40.75
CA TRP A 320 26.82 11.21 -41.97
C TRP A 320 27.71 12.44 -42.16
N ILE A 321 27.97 13.21 -41.10
CA ILE A 321 28.87 14.37 -41.15
C ILE A 321 30.27 13.95 -41.62
N GLU A 322 30.86 12.92 -41.02
CA GLU A 322 32.21 12.46 -41.38
C GLU A 322 32.27 11.94 -42.82
N GLN A 323 31.28 11.16 -43.27
CA GLN A 323 31.21 10.67 -44.66
C GLN A 323 31.05 11.83 -45.67
N THR A 324 30.25 12.83 -45.31
CA THR A 324 30.04 14.02 -46.16
C THR A 324 31.30 14.87 -46.23
N ILE A 325 32.02 15.06 -45.12
CA ILE A 325 33.31 15.74 -45.10
C ILE A 325 34.31 15.06 -46.05
N VAL A 326 34.40 13.73 -46.03
CA VAL A 326 35.27 12.97 -46.96
C VAL A 326 34.90 13.26 -48.41
N THR A 327 33.61 13.24 -48.73
CA THR A 327 33.11 13.50 -50.09
C THR A 327 33.37 14.95 -50.54
N LEU A 328 33.16 15.93 -49.65
CA LEU A 328 33.42 17.36 -49.91
C LEU A 328 34.92 17.67 -50.02
N ASN A 329 35.78 16.89 -49.37
CA ASN A 329 37.22 17.03 -49.44
C ASN A 329 37.86 16.38 -50.67
N ASP A 330 37.08 15.69 -51.51
CA ASP A 330 37.58 15.28 -52.82
C ASP A 330 38.06 16.53 -53.60
N ARG A 331 39.19 16.38 -54.29
CA ARG A 331 39.82 17.43 -55.12
C ARG A 331 39.98 16.98 -56.57
N GLN A 332 39.42 15.84 -56.96
CA GLN A 332 39.33 15.42 -58.36
C GLN A 332 38.20 16.21 -59.07
N LEU A 333 38.59 17.31 -59.73
CA LEU A 333 37.69 18.16 -60.48
C LEU A 333 37.63 17.74 -61.95
N ALA A 334 36.45 17.81 -62.57
CA ALA A 334 36.30 17.46 -63.97
C ALA A 334 37.06 18.47 -64.87
N ASN A 335 37.81 17.97 -65.85
CA ASN A 335 38.58 18.83 -66.76
C ASN A 335 37.76 19.22 -68.02
N SER A 336 36.49 19.57 -67.84
CA SER A 336 35.58 20.04 -68.89
C SER A 336 34.54 20.98 -68.30
N LEU A 337 34.09 21.99 -69.04
CA LEU A 337 33.11 22.96 -68.54
C LEU A 337 31.81 22.27 -68.12
N SER A 338 31.28 21.39 -68.96
CA SER A 338 30.07 20.61 -68.66
C SER A 338 30.24 19.70 -67.44
N GLY A 339 31.43 19.12 -67.25
CA GLY A 339 31.74 18.28 -66.09
C GLY A 339 31.75 19.08 -64.78
N VAL A 340 32.36 20.27 -64.78
CA VAL A 340 32.38 21.15 -63.60
C VAL A 340 30.98 21.70 -63.29
N GLN A 341 30.20 22.04 -64.31
CA GLN A 341 28.80 22.45 -64.15
C GLN A 341 27.96 21.36 -63.48
N ASN A 342 28.12 20.09 -63.88
CA ASN A 342 27.45 18.95 -63.24
C ASN A 342 27.88 18.78 -61.77
N GLN A 343 29.18 18.92 -61.47
CA GLN A 343 29.68 18.87 -60.08
C GLN A 343 29.13 20.03 -59.23
N LEU A 344 28.97 21.21 -59.81
CA LEU A 344 28.34 22.37 -59.16
C LEU A 344 26.85 22.13 -58.90
N GLN A 345 26.13 21.53 -59.85
CA GLN A 345 24.73 21.17 -59.69
C GLN A 345 24.54 20.13 -58.56
N ALA A 346 25.38 19.10 -58.50
CA ALA A 346 25.37 18.12 -57.42
C ALA A 346 25.65 18.78 -56.05
N PHE A 347 26.63 19.69 -56.00
CA PHE A 347 26.92 20.46 -54.78
C PHE A 347 25.74 21.36 -54.36
N ASN A 348 25.05 21.99 -55.31
CA ASN A 348 23.84 22.76 -55.02
C ASN A 348 22.71 21.87 -54.49
N SER A 349 22.52 20.67 -55.06
CA SER A 349 21.54 19.68 -54.57
C SER A 349 21.83 19.28 -53.12
N TYR A 350 23.08 19.00 -52.79
CA TYR A 350 23.50 18.74 -51.41
C TYR A 350 23.10 19.90 -50.47
N ARG A 351 23.38 21.16 -50.86
CA ARG A 351 23.10 22.33 -50.03
C ARG A 351 21.61 22.61 -49.83
N THR A 352 20.79 22.37 -50.84
CA THR A 352 19.36 22.75 -50.82
C THR A 352 18.42 21.61 -50.46
N VAL A 353 18.86 20.35 -50.61
CA VAL A 353 18.01 19.17 -50.38
C VAL A 353 18.53 18.31 -49.24
N GLU A 354 19.81 17.93 -49.25
CA GLU A 354 20.35 16.94 -48.31
C GLU A 354 20.76 17.53 -46.96
N LYS A 355 21.43 18.69 -46.95
CA LYS A 355 21.90 19.36 -45.72
C LYS A 355 20.78 19.90 -44.82
N PRO A 356 19.72 20.56 -45.34
CA PRO A 356 18.68 21.14 -44.50
C PRO A 356 18.00 20.18 -43.51
N PRO A 357 17.56 18.96 -43.89
CA PRO A 357 16.97 18.03 -42.93
C PRO A 357 17.98 17.59 -41.85
N LYS A 358 19.27 17.47 -42.17
CA LYS A 358 20.32 17.15 -41.19
C LYS A 358 20.56 18.27 -40.19
N PHE A 359 20.40 19.53 -40.60
CA PHE A 359 20.41 20.65 -39.67
C PHE A 359 19.22 20.60 -38.70
N THR A 360 18.04 20.20 -39.19
CA THR A 360 16.87 19.97 -38.31
C THR A 360 17.11 18.81 -37.34
N GLU A 361 17.71 17.69 -37.79
CA GLU A 361 18.07 16.56 -36.92
C GLU A 361 19.02 16.99 -35.79
N LYS A 362 20.03 17.82 -36.09
CA LYS A 362 20.92 18.41 -35.08
C LYS A 362 20.16 19.17 -34.00
N GLY A 363 19.21 20.04 -34.39
CA GLY A 363 18.37 20.76 -33.43
C GLY A 363 17.46 19.83 -32.62
N ASN A 364 16.91 18.81 -33.26
CA ASN A 364 16.07 17.81 -32.59
C ASN A 364 16.85 17.01 -31.52
N LEU A 365 18.14 16.75 -31.73
CA LEU A 365 19.00 16.09 -30.73
C LEU A 365 19.18 16.96 -29.48
N GLU A 366 19.32 18.28 -29.62
CA GLU A 366 19.41 19.22 -28.50
C GLU A 366 18.10 19.21 -27.68
N VAL A 367 16.96 19.28 -28.37
CA VAL A 367 15.63 19.22 -27.74
C VAL A 367 15.40 17.87 -27.04
N LEU A 368 15.81 16.77 -27.68
CA LEU A 368 15.68 15.43 -27.10
C LEU A 368 16.52 15.28 -25.84
N LEU A 369 17.78 15.73 -25.85
CA LEU A 369 18.64 15.70 -24.67
C LEU A 369 18.05 16.54 -23.53
N PHE A 370 17.57 17.75 -23.83
CA PHE A 370 16.91 18.59 -22.84
C PHE A 370 15.68 17.92 -22.23
N THR A 371 14.88 17.24 -23.07
CA THR A 371 13.69 16.50 -22.65
C THR A 371 14.05 15.34 -21.73
N ILE A 372 15.07 14.53 -22.09
CA ILE A 372 15.59 13.43 -21.26
C ILE A 372 16.03 13.97 -19.90
N GLN A 373 16.89 14.98 -19.90
CA GLN A 373 17.43 15.54 -18.65
C GLN A 373 16.34 16.16 -17.77
N SER A 374 15.37 16.85 -18.36
CA SER A 374 14.25 17.45 -17.64
C SER A 374 13.34 16.39 -17.01
N LYS A 375 13.00 15.32 -17.75
CA LYS A 375 12.23 14.18 -17.22
C LYS A 375 12.97 13.49 -16.09
N MET A 376 14.25 13.20 -16.25
CA MET A 376 15.05 12.53 -15.21
C MET A 376 15.16 13.38 -13.94
N ARG A 377 15.31 14.72 -14.05
CA ARG A 377 15.27 15.62 -12.89
C ARG A 377 13.92 15.61 -12.19
N ALA A 378 12.82 15.70 -12.94
CA ALA A 378 11.46 15.66 -12.39
C ALA A 378 11.19 14.34 -11.64
N ASN A 379 11.78 13.24 -12.11
CA ASN A 379 11.68 11.92 -11.51
C ASN A 379 12.74 11.65 -10.41
N ASN A 380 13.55 12.64 -10.04
CA ASN A 380 14.68 12.50 -9.09
C ASN A 380 15.68 11.39 -9.47
N GLN A 381 15.83 11.11 -10.77
CA GLN A 381 16.81 10.18 -11.30
C GLN A 381 18.16 10.89 -11.54
N LYS A 382 19.25 10.12 -11.57
CA LYS A 382 20.55 10.63 -11.96
C LYS A 382 20.48 11.11 -13.41
N VAL A 383 20.75 12.39 -13.63
CA VAL A 383 20.64 13.02 -14.95
C VAL A 383 21.59 12.35 -15.96
N TYR A 384 21.05 11.98 -17.12
CA TYR A 384 21.83 11.42 -18.20
C TYR A 384 22.84 12.43 -18.76
N MET A 385 24.07 11.94 -18.91
CA MET A 385 25.16 12.62 -19.60
C MET A 385 25.57 11.74 -20.79
N PRO A 386 25.52 12.28 -22.02
CA PRO A 386 26.01 11.54 -23.19
C PRO A 386 27.45 11.08 -23.03
N ARG A 387 27.76 9.93 -23.62
CA ARG A 387 29.13 9.41 -23.69
C ARG A 387 30.03 10.39 -24.45
N GLU A 388 31.33 10.38 -24.12
CA GLU A 388 32.33 11.18 -24.84
C GLU A 388 32.25 10.94 -26.36
N GLY A 389 32.32 12.02 -27.14
CA GLY A 389 32.17 11.98 -28.60
C GLY A 389 30.73 12.09 -29.09
N LYS A 390 29.72 11.98 -28.22
CA LYS A 390 28.30 12.20 -28.54
C LYS A 390 27.70 13.39 -27.79
N LEU A 391 28.52 14.26 -27.19
CA LEU A 391 28.02 15.46 -26.53
C LEU A 391 27.49 16.44 -27.59
N ILE A 392 26.54 17.31 -27.22
CA ILE A 392 26.08 18.40 -28.09
C ILE A 392 27.26 19.28 -28.55
N SER A 393 28.25 19.50 -27.68
CA SER A 393 29.49 20.19 -28.05
C SER A 393 30.27 19.48 -29.16
N ASP A 394 30.27 18.15 -29.17
CA ASP A 394 31.01 17.35 -30.16
C ASP A 394 30.29 17.36 -31.51
N ILE A 395 28.95 17.29 -31.48
CA ILE A 395 28.10 17.45 -32.68
C ILE A 395 28.29 18.85 -33.28
N ASN A 396 28.33 19.89 -32.45
CA ASN A 396 28.60 21.26 -32.90
C ASN A 396 29.97 21.38 -33.56
N LYS A 397 31.02 20.84 -32.93
CA LYS A 397 32.38 20.81 -33.51
C LYS A 397 32.44 20.03 -34.82
N ALA A 398 31.72 18.90 -34.92
CA ALA A 398 31.66 18.12 -36.17
C ALA A 398 30.95 18.92 -37.27
N TRP A 399 29.87 19.63 -36.94
CA TRP A 399 29.16 20.49 -37.87
C TRP A 399 30.00 21.66 -38.36
N GLU A 400 30.77 22.31 -37.49
CA GLU A 400 31.73 23.36 -37.88
C GLU A 400 32.78 22.84 -38.87
N ARG A 401 33.28 21.61 -38.66
CA ARG A 401 34.19 20.95 -39.62
C ARG A 401 33.53 20.70 -40.97
N LEU A 402 32.25 20.32 -40.98
CA LEU A 402 31.47 20.17 -42.22
C LEU A 402 31.33 21.48 -42.98
N GLU A 403 30.99 22.57 -42.30
CA GLU A 403 30.85 23.89 -42.91
C GLU A 403 32.17 24.40 -43.49
N LYS A 404 33.29 24.12 -42.82
CA LYS A 404 34.62 24.41 -43.36
C LYS A 404 34.90 23.62 -44.66
N ALA A 405 34.64 22.32 -44.67
CA ALA A 405 34.83 21.48 -45.86
C ALA A 405 33.93 21.91 -47.03
N GLU A 406 32.68 22.31 -46.72
CA GLU A 406 31.73 22.86 -47.69
C GLU A 406 32.27 24.16 -48.33
N HIS A 407 32.77 25.08 -47.51
CA HIS A 407 33.35 26.33 -48.00
C HIS A 407 34.55 26.09 -48.93
N GLU A 408 35.47 25.21 -48.53
CA GLU A 408 36.63 24.85 -49.35
C GLU A 408 36.23 24.20 -50.69
N ARG A 409 35.20 23.34 -50.69
CA ARG A 409 34.67 22.71 -51.91
C ARG A 409 34.00 23.73 -52.83
N GLU A 410 33.22 24.66 -52.28
CA GLU A 410 32.61 25.76 -53.05
C GLU A 410 33.66 26.61 -53.76
N LEU A 411 34.73 26.99 -53.04
CA LEU A 411 35.85 27.74 -53.61
C LEU A 411 36.56 26.96 -54.72
N ALA A 412 36.84 25.67 -54.49
CA ALA A 412 37.50 24.83 -55.49
C ALA A 412 36.68 24.70 -56.79
N LEU A 413 35.37 24.43 -56.67
CA LEU A 413 34.46 24.33 -57.81
C LEU A 413 34.33 25.64 -58.58
N ARG A 414 34.21 26.78 -57.86
CA ARG A 414 34.13 28.11 -58.50
C ARG A 414 35.42 28.47 -59.23
N ASN A 415 36.58 28.26 -58.61
CA ASN A 415 37.87 28.56 -59.22
C ASN A 415 38.11 27.73 -60.49
N GLU A 416 37.76 26.43 -60.46
CA GLU A 416 37.90 25.58 -61.63
C GLU A 416 36.88 25.92 -62.72
N LEU A 417 35.66 26.30 -62.38
CA LEU A 417 34.66 26.77 -63.36
C LEU A 417 35.20 27.98 -64.14
N ILE A 418 35.71 28.99 -63.43
CA ILE A 418 36.31 30.19 -64.04
C ILE A 418 37.53 29.80 -64.91
N ARG A 419 38.31 28.80 -64.48
CA ARG A 419 39.45 28.30 -65.26
C ARG A 419 39.00 27.64 -66.56
N GLN A 420 37.98 26.77 -66.51
CA GLN A 420 37.44 26.09 -67.69
C GLN A 420 36.77 27.07 -68.67
N GLU A 421 35.99 28.04 -68.19
CA GLU A 421 35.41 29.09 -69.03
C GLU A 421 36.48 29.90 -69.79
N LYS A 422 37.59 30.24 -69.10
CA LYS A 422 38.73 30.92 -69.73
C LYS A 422 39.40 30.05 -70.79
N LEU A 423 39.58 28.75 -70.51
CA LEU A 423 40.18 27.81 -71.46
C LEU A 423 39.31 27.66 -72.72
N GLU A 424 37.99 27.53 -72.58
CA GLU A 424 37.08 27.48 -73.73
C GLU A 424 37.09 28.78 -74.54
N MET A 425 37.07 29.94 -73.89
CA MET A 425 37.18 31.23 -74.59
C MET A 425 38.49 31.35 -75.37
N LEU A 426 39.61 30.90 -74.79
CA LEU A 426 40.91 30.92 -75.44
C LEU A 426 40.96 29.93 -76.61
N ALA A 427 40.41 28.73 -76.46
CA ALA A 427 40.28 27.74 -77.52
C ALA A 427 39.43 28.28 -78.69
N ALA A 428 38.24 28.82 -78.40
CA ALA A 428 37.37 29.42 -79.41
C ALA A 428 38.04 30.61 -80.12
N ARG A 429 38.85 31.41 -79.41
CA ARG A 429 39.62 32.52 -80.01
C ARG A 429 40.76 32.03 -80.88
N PHE A 430 41.41 30.93 -80.49
CA PHE A 430 42.45 30.28 -81.29
C PHE A 430 41.86 29.74 -82.59
N ASP A 431 40.76 28.98 -82.51
CA ASP A 431 40.10 28.39 -83.67
C ASP A 431 39.66 29.46 -84.68
N ARG A 432 39.11 30.59 -84.20
CA ARG A 432 38.74 31.74 -85.05
C ARG A 432 39.91 32.43 -85.74
N LYS A 433 41.13 32.32 -85.22
CA LYS A 433 42.34 32.92 -85.79
C LYS A 433 43.12 31.95 -86.67
N ALA A 434 42.93 30.65 -86.47
CA ALA A 434 43.57 29.58 -87.21
C ALA A 434 42.78 29.22 -88.49
N ALA A 435 41.46 29.41 -88.47
CA ALA A 435 40.60 29.45 -89.67
C ALA A 435 40.80 30.76 -90.44
#